data_AF-A0A5B1BN43-F1
#
_entry.id   AF-A0A5B1BN43-F1
#
_cell.length_a   1.000
_cell.length_b   1.000
_cell.length_c   1.000
_cell.angle_alpha   90.00
_cell.angle_beta   90.00
_cell.angle_gamma   90.00
#
_symmetry.space_group_name_H-M   'P 1'
#
loop_
_entity.id
_entity.type
_entity.pdbx_description
1 polymer ?
#
loop_
_entity_poly.entity_id
_entity_poly.type
_entity_poly.pdbx_seq_one_letter_code
_entity_poly.pdbx_strand_id
1 'polypeptide(L)'
;MHTGKYTIVALKCHNAQASLDAILTTPLTLQPFRCKVAVVETHATTALVIHPDGTLADISLHPGDDYLHTLYSEIGCQTVDLVALTSALDMWVDDEGIYQQPVNPIATALARRYGFTWQAYHGPAVLCGHDGPATIGLTHSQLRTLLTQLDDIIS
;
A
#
# COMPACT_ATOMS: atom_id res chain seq x y z
N MET A 1 11.81 -2.01 16.18
CA MET A 1 10.57 -1.41 16.73
C MET A 1 10.65 0.11 16.66
N HIS A 2 10.22 0.71 15.55
CA HIS A 2 10.07 2.16 15.42
C HIS A 2 8.66 2.46 14.95
N THR A 3 7.80 2.84 15.89
CA THR A 3 6.48 3.41 15.67
C THR A 3 6.65 4.86 15.21
N GLY A 4 6.33 5.15 13.96
CA GLY A 4 6.30 6.52 13.45
C GLY A 4 5.14 7.30 14.06
N LYS A 5 5.45 8.25 14.95
CA LYS A 5 4.50 9.26 15.44
C LYS A 5 4.44 10.41 14.44
N TYR A 6 3.24 10.78 13.98
CA TYR A 6 3.06 11.98 13.17
C TYR A 6 2.87 13.22 14.08
N THR A 7 3.62 14.29 13.82
CA THR A 7 3.44 15.62 14.41
C THR A 7 3.08 16.60 13.30
N ILE A 8 1.91 17.25 13.38
CA ILE A 8 1.46 18.25 12.42
C ILE A 8 2.03 19.62 12.84
N VAL A 9 2.87 20.22 12.00
CA VAL A 9 3.36 21.60 12.18
C VAL A 9 2.96 22.43 10.95
N ALA A 10 2.16 23.48 11.16
CA ALA A 10 1.69 24.37 10.10
C ALA A 10 2.76 25.44 9.76
N LEU A 11 3.15 25.56 8.48
CA LEU A 11 4.07 26.60 8.02
C LEU A 11 3.64 27.26 6.70
N LYS A 12 3.81 28.57 6.70
CA LYS A 12 3.20 29.52 5.76
C LYS A 12 3.94 29.62 4.39
N CYS A 13 3.28 29.48 3.22
CA CYS A 13 3.77 29.79 1.86
C CYS A 13 3.08 30.96 1.11
N HIS A 14 3.83 31.62 0.22
CA HIS A 14 3.33 32.48 -0.86
C HIS A 14 3.45 31.80 -2.25
N ASN A 15 2.63 32.26 -3.20
CA ASN A 15 2.58 31.89 -4.62
C ASN A 15 3.85 32.43 -5.33
N ALA A 16 4.57 31.73 -6.22
CA ALA A 16 4.23 31.26 -7.56
C ALA A 16 5.47 30.56 -8.18
N GLN A 17 5.26 29.80 -9.26
CA GLN A 17 6.23 29.23 -10.22
C GLN A 17 7.70 29.72 -10.09
N ALA A 18 8.63 28.85 -9.66
CA ALA A 18 10.05 29.05 -9.89
C ALA A 18 10.76 27.69 -9.99
N SER A 19 11.57 27.52 -11.06
CA SER A 19 12.46 26.39 -11.28
C SER A 19 13.55 26.31 -10.21
N LEU A 20 14.14 25.12 -10.07
CA LEU A 20 15.02 24.67 -8.98
C LEU A 20 16.36 25.42 -8.76
N ASP A 21 16.63 26.56 -9.39
CA ASP A 21 18.00 27.14 -9.43
C ASP A 21 18.21 28.49 -8.73
N ALA A 22 17.24 29.05 -7.98
CA ALA A 22 17.37 30.46 -7.55
C ALA A 22 16.96 30.76 -6.10
N ILE A 23 17.67 30.26 -5.09
CA ILE A 23 17.62 30.86 -3.74
C ILE A 23 18.98 30.77 -3.03
N LEU A 24 19.95 31.57 -3.48
CA LEU A 24 20.97 32.10 -2.58
C LEU A 24 21.14 33.60 -2.87
N THR A 25 21.01 34.41 -1.81
CA THR A 25 21.52 35.80 -1.69
C THR A 25 20.62 36.99 -2.07
N THR A 26 19.43 37.13 -1.48
CA THR A 26 18.82 38.49 -1.28
C THR A 26 18.04 38.56 0.04
N PRO A 27 18.18 39.62 0.86
CA PRO A 27 17.49 39.73 2.14
C PRO A 27 16.04 40.20 1.94
N LEU A 28 15.06 39.39 2.37
CA LEU A 28 13.64 39.69 2.25
C LEU A 28 13.03 40.17 3.58
N THR A 29 12.48 41.37 3.53
CA THR A 29 11.59 42.03 4.49
C THR A 29 10.32 41.20 4.75
N LEU A 30 9.90 41.12 6.02
CA LEU A 30 8.72 40.36 6.49
C LEU A 30 7.41 40.91 5.91
N GLN A 31 6.64 40.05 5.22
CA GLN A 31 5.24 40.29 4.82
C GLN A 31 4.35 39.07 5.11
N PRO A 32 3.02 39.24 5.27
CA PRO A 32 2.13 38.26 5.90
C PRO A 32 1.83 37.04 5.01
N PHE A 33 2.68 36.03 5.12
CA PHE A 33 2.36 34.62 5.23
C PHE A 33 0.90 34.13 4.90
N ARG A 34 0.68 33.46 3.74
CA ARG A 34 -0.35 32.39 3.55
C ARG A 34 0.28 31.03 3.84
N CYS A 35 -0.40 29.88 3.91
CA CYS A 35 0.17 28.54 4.19
C CYS A 35 -0.01 27.60 3.01
N LYS A 36 1.08 27.17 2.36
CA LYS A 36 1.07 25.95 1.53
C LYS A 36 1.74 24.88 2.36
N VAL A 37 1.01 23.82 2.61
CA VAL A 37 1.57 22.56 3.08
C VAL A 37 2.44 22.06 1.93
N ALA A 38 3.75 21.92 2.16
CA ALA A 38 4.60 21.13 1.28
C ALA A 38 4.55 19.70 1.82
N VAL A 39 3.80 18.84 1.13
CA VAL A 39 3.92 17.39 1.33
C VAL A 39 5.22 17.00 0.66
N VAL A 40 6.21 16.57 1.45
CA VAL A 40 7.34 15.85 0.90
C VAL A 40 6.84 14.42 0.72
N GLU A 41 6.47 14.05 -0.51
CA GLU A 41 6.12 12.68 -0.86
C GLU A 41 7.39 11.83 -0.80
N THR A 42 7.70 11.30 0.36
CA THR A 42 8.49 10.07 0.44
C THR A 42 7.56 8.96 -0.02
N HIS A 43 7.63 8.60 -1.30
CA HIS A 43 6.76 7.62 -1.96
C HIS A 43 7.00 6.18 -1.44
N ALA A 44 6.74 5.92 -0.16
CA ALA A 44 6.38 4.58 0.25
C ALA A 44 5.03 4.27 -0.42
N THR A 45 5.00 3.28 -1.30
CA THR A 45 3.74 2.84 -1.91
C THR A 45 3.11 1.80 -0.99
N THR A 46 1.84 1.97 -0.65
CA THR A 46 1.19 1.14 0.38
C THR A 46 0.67 -0.17 -0.22
N ALA A 47 0.95 -1.30 0.40
CA ALA A 47 0.22 -2.55 0.17
C ALA A 47 -0.68 -2.86 1.37
N LEU A 48 -1.69 -3.69 1.17
CA LEU A 48 -2.67 -4.05 2.22
C LEU A 48 -2.60 -5.54 2.52
N VAL A 49 -2.35 -5.89 3.77
CA VAL A 49 -2.38 -7.28 4.26
C VAL A 49 -3.77 -7.58 4.81
N ILE A 50 -4.34 -8.70 4.38
CA ILE A 50 -5.56 -9.29 4.93
C ILE A 50 -5.14 -10.50 5.75
N HIS A 51 -5.26 -10.45 7.07
CA HIS A 51 -4.97 -11.59 7.93
C HIS A 51 -6.16 -12.56 8.03
N PRO A 52 -5.93 -13.86 8.29
CA PRO A 52 -7.01 -14.84 8.43
C PRO A 52 -8.02 -14.55 9.54
N ASP A 53 -7.63 -13.79 10.56
CA ASP A 53 -8.50 -13.37 11.66
C ASP A 53 -9.39 -12.16 11.32
N GLY A 54 -9.24 -11.61 10.11
CA GLY A 54 -9.98 -10.46 9.61
C GLY A 54 -9.29 -9.12 9.85
N THR A 55 -8.12 -9.09 10.49
CA THR A 55 -7.34 -7.87 10.66
C THR A 55 -6.79 -7.39 9.31
N LEU A 56 -6.86 -6.07 9.08
CA LEU A 56 -6.23 -5.41 7.94
C LEU A 56 -5.02 -4.60 8.41
N ALA A 57 -3.91 -4.68 7.69
CA ALA A 57 -2.70 -3.92 8.00
C ALA A 57 -2.09 -3.30 6.74
N ASP A 58 -1.69 -2.03 6.82
CA ASP A 58 -0.93 -1.37 5.78
C ASP A 58 0.55 -1.71 5.91
N ILE A 59 1.20 -2.05 4.80
CA ILE A 59 2.65 -2.23 4.72
C ILE A 59 3.25 -1.28 3.68
N SER A 60 4.48 -0.84 3.92
CA SER A 60 5.21 0.03 3.00
C SER A 60 6.04 -0.81 2.03
N LEU A 61 5.81 -0.62 0.74
CA LEU A 61 6.70 -1.09 -0.32
C LEU A 61 7.54 0.09 -0.79
N HIS A 62 8.84 0.07 -0.49
CA HIS A 62 9.76 1.12 -0.90
C HIS A 62 10.39 0.78 -2.26
N PRO A 63 10.41 1.73 -3.21
CA PRO A 63 11.13 1.55 -4.47
C PRO A 63 12.60 1.17 -4.24
N GLY A 64 13.02 0.04 -4.80
CA GLY A 64 14.39 -0.47 -4.69
C GLY A 64 14.59 -1.52 -3.59
N ASP A 65 13.59 -1.78 -2.76
CA ASP A 65 13.62 -2.88 -1.81
C ASP A 65 13.44 -4.24 -2.52
N ASP A 66 13.92 -5.30 -1.87
CA ASP A 66 13.57 -6.66 -2.24
C ASP A 66 12.10 -6.92 -1.84
N TYR A 67 11.20 -6.64 -2.78
CA TYR A 67 9.77 -6.83 -2.56
C TYR A 67 9.43 -8.27 -2.21
N LEU A 68 10.10 -9.25 -2.81
CA LEU A 68 9.85 -10.66 -2.49
C LEU A 68 10.20 -10.96 -1.04
N HIS A 69 11.33 -10.44 -0.55
CA HIS A 69 11.68 -10.59 0.87
C HIS A 69 10.65 -9.96 1.80
N THR A 70 10.10 -8.80 1.42
CA THR A 70 9.02 -8.14 2.19
C THR A 70 7.77 -9.02 2.19
N LEU A 71 7.35 -9.54 1.04
CA LEU A 71 6.19 -10.44 0.95
C LEU A 71 6.38 -11.71 1.79
N TYR A 72 7.55 -12.35 1.73
CA TYR A 72 7.87 -13.50 2.57
C TYR A 72 7.74 -13.19 4.07
N SER A 73 8.26 -12.03 4.49
CA SER A 73 8.19 -11.60 5.88
C SER A 73 6.75 -11.32 6.33
N GLU A 74 5.98 -10.59 5.54
CA GLU A 74 4.62 -10.18 5.89
C GLU A 74 3.61 -11.36 5.83
N ILE A 75 3.82 -12.31 4.91
CA ILE A 75 3.01 -13.52 4.79
C ILE A 75 3.46 -14.61 5.78
N GLY A 76 4.73 -14.58 6.20
CA GLY A 76 5.34 -15.60 7.05
C GLY A 76 5.64 -16.90 6.31
N CYS A 77 6.05 -16.81 5.03
CA CYS A 77 6.30 -17.95 4.15
C CYS A 77 7.72 -17.92 3.53
N GLN A 78 8.04 -18.94 2.73
CA GLN A 78 9.30 -19.04 1.98
C GLN A 78 9.11 -18.91 0.47
N THR A 79 7.89 -19.17 -0.01
CA THR A 79 7.50 -19.10 -1.40
C THR A 79 6.15 -18.39 -1.48
N VAL A 80 5.96 -17.62 -2.55
CA VAL A 80 4.71 -16.91 -2.81
C VAL A 80 4.18 -17.28 -4.18
N ASP A 81 2.86 -17.29 -4.30
CA ASP A 81 2.15 -17.35 -5.57
C ASP A 81 1.40 -16.04 -5.83
N LEU A 82 1.32 -15.67 -7.11
CA LEU A 82 0.64 -14.46 -7.55
C LEU A 82 -0.75 -14.80 -8.09
N VAL A 83 -1.76 -14.25 -7.44
CA VAL A 83 -3.13 -14.22 -7.93
C VAL A 83 -3.40 -12.86 -8.55
N ALA A 84 -3.30 -12.76 -9.87
CA ALA A 84 -3.60 -11.54 -10.62
C ALA A 84 -5.12 -11.30 -10.66
N LEU A 85 -5.68 -10.68 -9.62
CA LEU A 85 -7.12 -10.44 -9.47
C LEU A 85 -7.69 -9.62 -10.64
N THR A 86 -6.93 -8.65 -11.13
CA THR A 86 -7.23 -7.88 -12.35
C THR A 86 -5.92 -7.51 -13.07
N SER A 87 -6.00 -6.81 -14.20
CA SER A 87 -4.82 -6.24 -14.88
C SER A 87 -4.13 -5.09 -14.11
N ALA A 88 -4.64 -4.70 -12.95
CA ALA A 88 -4.11 -3.60 -12.15
C ALA A 88 -4.04 -3.93 -10.64
N LEU A 89 -4.33 -5.17 -10.25
CA LEU A 89 -4.45 -5.58 -8.85
C LEU A 89 -3.92 -7.00 -8.69
N ASP A 90 -2.90 -7.13 -7.87
CA ASP A 90 -2.24 -8.38 -7.51
C ASP A 90 -2.63 -8.78 -6.08
N MET A 91 -2.79 -10.08 -5.85
CA MET A 91 -2.88 -10.66 -4.51
C MET A 91 -1.82 -11.74 -4.35
N TRP A 92 -0.86 -11.48 -3.48
CA TRP A 92 0.22 -12.41 -3.15
C TRP A 92 -0.18 -13.26 -1.94
N VAL A 93 0.07 -14.57 -2.04
CA VAL A 93 -0.25 -15.56 -1.01
C VAL A 93 0.91 -16.53 -0.83
N ASP A 94 0.93 -17.26 0.28
CA ASP A 94 1.82 -18.40 0.46
C ASP A 94 1.46 -19.52 -0.52
N ASP A 95 2.40 -19.92 -1.37
CA ASP A 95 2.23 -21.01 -2.35
C ASP A 95 1.89 -22.35 -1.64
N GLU A 96 2.43 -22.54 -0.43
CA GLU A 96 2.22 -23.73 0.39
C GLU A 96 1.14 -23.53 1.46
N GLY A 97 0.44 -22.38 1.43
CA GLY A 97 -0.49 -21.98 2.48
C GLY A 97 -1.62 -22.97 2.71
N ILE A 98 -2.10 -23.62 1.64
CA ILE A 98 -3.19 -24.62 1.70
C ILE A 98 -2.87 -25.80 2.63
N TYR A 99 -1.58 -26.10 2.83
CA TYR A 99 -1.13 -27.22 3.68
C TYR A 99 -0.78 -26.81 5.10
N GLN A 100 -0.46 -25.53 5.32
CA GLN A 100 0.22 -25.08 6.55
C GLN A 100 -0.54 -23.98 7.32
N GLN A 101 -1.42 -23.25 6.64
CA GLN A 101 -2.03 -22.03 7.17
C GLN A 101 -3.57 -22.15 7.27
N PRO A 102 -4.21 -21.43 8.19
CA PRO A 102 -5.67 -21.40 8.28
C PRO A 102 -6.27 -20.71 7.04
N VAL A 103 -7.51 -21.07 6.71
CA VAL A 103 -8.28 -20.38 5.66
C VAL A 103 -8.40 -18.89 6.00
N ASN A 104 -8.17 -18.04 5.01
CA ASN A 104 -8.45 -16.61 5.06
C ASN A 104 -9.80 -16.34 4.37
N PRO A 105 -10.90 -16.22 5.13
CA PRO A 105 -12.24 -16.12 4.55
C PRO A 105 -12.44 -14.82 3.77
N ILE A 106 -11.82 -13.72 4.22
CA ILE A 106 -11.95 -12.41 3.57
C ILE A 106 -11.19 -12.38 2.25
N ALA A 107 -9.92 -12.83 2.23
CA ALA A 107 -9.16 -12.95 0.98
C ALA A 107 -9.85 -13.90 0.00
N THR A 108 -10.41 -15.00 0.49
CA THR A 108 -11.19 -15.95 -0.33
C THR A 108 -12.43 -15.30 -0.93
N ALA A 109 -13.22 -14.56 -0.14
CA ALA A 109 -14.39 -13.87 -0.63
C ALA A 109 -14.04 -12.78 -1.66
N LEU A 110 -12.96 -12.03 -1.42
CA LEU A 110 -12.46 -11.04 -2.35
C LEU A 110 -12.06 -11.68 -3.69
N ALA A 111 -11.27 -12.75 -3.66
CA ALA A 111 -10.84 -13.46 -4.86
C ALA A 111 -12.03 -14.01 -5.65
N ARG A 112 -13.03 -14.57 -4.97
CA ARG A 112 -14.28 -15.03 -5.59
C ARG A 112 -15.04 -13.90 -6.28
N ARG A 113 -15.01 -12.68 -5.75
CA ARG A 113 -15.60 -11.48 -6.38
C ARG A 113 -14.96 -11.17 -7.74
N TYR A 114 -13.71 -11.56 -7.94
CA TYR A 114 -12.97 -11.47 -9.21
C TYR A 114 -13.02 -12.75 -10.06
N GLY A 115 -13.84 -13.74 -9.68
CA GLY A 115 -14.01 -14.99 -10.44
C GLY A 115 -13.09 -16.15 -10.06
N PHE A 116 -12.23 -15.97 -9.05
CA PHE A 116 -11.33 -17.02 -8.55
C PHE A 116 -12.09 -17.93 -7.55
N THR A 117 -12.86 -18.89 -8.09
CA THR A 117 -13.79 -19.71 -7.28
C THR A 117 -13.34 -21.15 -7.06
N TRP A 118 -12.18 -21.56 -7.57
CA TRP A 118 -11.74 -22.97 -7.56
C TRP A 118 -11.10 -23.42 -6.24
N GLN A 119 -10.65 -22.50 -5.38
CA GLN A 119 -10.06 -22.82 -4.09
C GLN A 119 -10.34 -21.75 -3.03
N ALA A 120 -10.05 -22.10 -1.78
CA ALA A 120 -9.90 -21.12 -0.71
C ALA A 120 -8.43 -20.66 -0.65
N TYR A 121 -8.21 -19.45 -0.14
CA TYR A 121 -6.87 -18.92 0.13
C TYR A 121 -6.57 -19.05 1.62
N HIS A 122 -5.32 -19.35 1.93
CA HIS A 122 -4.87 -19.69 3.27
C HIS A 122 -3.72 -18.77 3.68
N GLY A 123 -3.73 -18.35 4.95
CA GLY A 123 -2.72 -17.43 5.47
C GLY A 123 -2.98 -15.95 5.16
N PRO A 124 -2.07 -15.05 5.60
CA PRO A 124 -2.12 -13.65 5.21
C PRO A 124 -2.02 -13.50 3.69
N ALA A 125 -2.80 -12.57 3.14
CA ALA A 125 -2.75 -12.23 1.72
C ALA A 125 -2.38 -10.76 1.56
N VAL A 126 -1.43 -10.45 0.67
CA VAL A 126 -0.95 -9.09 0.44
C VAL A 126 -1.49 -8.56 -0.88
N LEU A 127 -2.23 -7.46 -0.83
CA LEU A 127 -2.76 -6.77 -2.01
C LEU A 127 -1.83 -5.65 -2.46
N CYS A 128 -1.50 -5.67 -3.74
CA CYS A 128 -0.61 -4.73 -4.39
C CYS A 128 -1.23 -4.19 -5.68
N GLY A 129 -0.80 -3.00 -6.09
CA GLY A 129 -1.05 -2.52 -7.44
C GLY A 129 -0.20 -3.26 -8.46
N HIS A 130 -0.58 -3.14 -9.72
CA HIS A 130 0.14 -3.74 -10.84
C HIS A 130 0.33 -2.70 -11.95
N ASP A 131 1.56 -2.60 -12.49
CA ASP A 131 1.91 -1.75 -13.62
C ASP A 131 2.83 -2.51 -14.60
N GLY A 132 2.22 -3.04 -15.67
CA GLY A 132 2.92 -3.77 -16.73
C GLY A 132 3.58 -5.06 -16.23
N PRO A 133 4.92 -5.17 -16.17
CA PRO A 133 5.57 -6.36 -15.62
C PRO A 133 5.77 -6.30 -14.10
N ALA A 134 5.40 -5.20 -13.43
CA ALA A 134 5.81 -4.92 -12.06
C ALA A 134 4.62 -4.89 -11.09
N THR A 135 4.80 -5.56 -9.95
CA THR A 135 4.01 -5.30 -8.75
C THR A 135 4.51 -4.01 -8.10
N ILE A 136 3.56 -3.13 -7.80
CA ILE A 136 3.80 -1.82 -7.18
C ILE A 136 2.87 -1.67 -5.97
N GLY A 137 3.10 -0.70 -5.09
CA GLY A 137 2.08 -0.42 -4.07
C GLY A 137 0.81 0.19 -4.68
N LEU A 138 -0.27 0.11 -3.92
CA LEU A 138 -1.59 0.60 -4.26
C LEU A 138 -1.59 2.12 -4.39
N THR A 139 -2.27 2.62 -5.43
CA THR A 139 -2.70 4.01 -5.49
C THR A 139 -3.77 4.29 -4.44
N HIS A 140 -3.93 5.55 -4.04
CA HIS A 140 -5.00 5.98 -3.13
C HIS A 140 -6.40 5.59 -3.62
N SER A 141 -6.63 5.60 -4.93
CA SER A 141 -7.89 5.15 -5.53
C SER A 141 -8.10 3.65 -5.39
N GLN A 142 -7.08 2.84 -5.67
CA GLN A 142 -7.16 1.39 -5.51
C GLN A 142 -7.40 1.01 -4.06
N LEU A 143 -6.66 1.61 -3.12
CA LEU A 143 -6.84 1.36 -1.69
C LEU A 143 -8.27 1.69 -1.24
N ARG A 144 -8.81 2.85 -1.65
CA ARG A 144 -10.20 3.21 -1.31
C ARG A 144 -11.20 2.21 -1.86
N THR A 145 -11.07 1.82 -3.12
CA THR A 145 -11.96 0.83 -3.74
C THR A 145 -11.87 -0.51 -3.04
N LEU A 146 -10.66 -0.97 -2.69
CA LEU A 146 -10.44 -2.20 -1.95
C LEU A 146 -11.11 -2.15 -0.57
N LEU A 147 -10.89 -1.08 0.20
CA LEU A 147 -11.51 -0.94 1.51
C LEU A 147 -13.04 -0.97 1.45
N THR A 148 -13.66 -0.33 0.44
CA THR A 148 -15.11 -0.45 0.22
C THR A 148 -15.53 -1.88 -0.11
N GLN A 149 -14.77 -2.59 -0.95
CA GLN A 149 -15.09 -3.99 -1.28
C GLN A 149 -14.95 -4.92 -0.06
N LEU A 150 -13.98 -4.66 0.81
CA LEU A 150 -13.76 -5.43 2.04
C LEU A 150 -14.84 -5.15 3.07
N ASP A 151 -15.28 -3.89 3.21
CA ASP A 151 -16.41 -3.51 4.07
C ASP A 151 -17.70 -4.23 3.65
N ASP A 152 -17.99 -4.31 2.35
CA ASP A 152 -19.12 -5.10 1.80
C ASP A 152 -19.04 -6.60 2.13
N ILE A 153 -17.81 -7.15 2.28
CA ILE A 153 -17.60 -8.59 2.55
C ILE A 153 -17.77 -8.90 4.04
N ILE A 154 -17.43 -7.95 4.91
CA ILE A 154 -17.43 -8.12 6.37
C ILE A 154 -18.79 -7.76 6.98
N SER A 155 -19.57 -6.91 6.30
CA SER A 155 -20.92 -6.47 6.72
C SER A 155 -21.98 -7.56 6.56
#